data_AF-A0A935A835-F1
#
_entry.id   AF-A0A935A835-F1
#
_cell.length_a   1.000
_cell.length_b   1.000
_cell.length_c   1.000
_cell.angle_alpha   90.00
_cell.angle_beta   90.00
_cell.angle_gamma   90.00
#
_symmetry.space_group_name_H-M   'P 1'
#
loop_
_entity.id
_entity.type
_entity.pdbx_description
1 polymer ?
#
loop_
_entity_poly.entity_id
_entity_poly.type
_entity_poly.pdbx_seq_one_letter_code
_entity_poly.pdbx_strand_id
1 'polypeptide(L)'
;MVFALSLLMPMLALSFWVFWRLSPQRDDIAPVRRFNFAALALALLIGALVIWYVRSNMMAGGDRATWPLVAAFYLAGAIPIFLALAGLVRRKCYGSKEADKPLELTRDLSKTRF
;
A
#
# COMPACT_ATOMS: atom_id res chain seq x y z
N MET A 1 -15.85 18.83 -8.04
CA MET A 1 -15.72 17.98 -6.83
C MET A 1 -16.20 16.55 -7.05
N VAL A 2 -17.41 16.34 -7.62
CA VAL A 2 -17.96 14.99 -7.89
C VAL A 2 -17.01 14.13 -8.75
N PHE A 3 -16.47 14.68 -9.84
CA PHE A 3 -15.51 13.98 -10.71
C PHE A 3 -14.23 13.53 -9.97
N ALA A 4 -13.74 14.36 -9.05
CA ALA A 4 -12.52 14.06 -8.30
C ALA A 4 -12.77 12.98 -7.24
N LEU A 5 -13.93 13.02 -6.56
CA LEU A 5 -14.37 11.97 -5.64
C LEU A 5 -14.61 10.63 -6.35
N SER A 6 -15.19 10.64 -7.56
CA SER A 6 -15.40 9.44 -8.36
C SER A 6 -14.12 8.79 -8.88
N LEU A 7 -13.01 9.54 -8.96
CA LEU A 7 -11.69 9.00 -9.32
C LEU A 7 -10.92 8.50 -8.08
N LEU A 8 -11.06 9.22 -6.97
CA LEU A 8 -10.39 8.91 -5.70
C LEU A 8 -10.90 7.62 -5.05
N MET A 9 -12.21 7.36 -5.09
CA MET A 9 -12.79 6.11 -4.55
C MET A 9 -12.23 4.84 -5.23
N PRO A 10 -12.20 4.74 -6.58
CA PRO A 10 -11.53 3.64 -7.28
C PRO A 10 -10.04 3.55 -6.97
N MET A 11 -9.33 4.68 -6.87
CA MET A 11 -7.90 4.68 -6.50
C MET A 11 -7.65 4.13 -5.10
N LEU A 12 -8.54 4.44 -4.16
CA LEU A 12 -8.49 3.94 -2.79
C LEU A 12 -8.74 2.44 -2.75
N ALA A 13 -9.78 1.98 -3.46
CA ALA A 13 -10.09 0.56 -3.61
C ALA A 13 -8.95 -0.21 -4.29
N LEU A 14 -8.38 0.34 -5.37
CA LEU A 14 -7.25 -0.26 -6.08
C LEU A 14 -6.00 -0.35 -5.17
N SER A 15 -5.73 0.67 -4.36
CA SER A 15 -4.56 0.67 -3.47
C SER A 15 -4.71 -0.32 -2.32
N PHE A 16 -5.91 -0.43 -1.74
CA PHE A 16 -6.22 -1.50 -0.79
C PHE A 16 -6.09 -2.88 -1.44
N TRP A 17 -6.60 -3.03 -2.67
CA TRP A 17 -6.51 -4.27 -3.42
C TRP A 17 -5.06 -4.66 -3.72
N VAL A 18 -4.23 -3.73 -4.21
CA VAL A 18 -2.80 -3.95 -4.46
C VAL A 18 -2.07 -4.28 -3.16
N PHE A 19 -2.35 -3.54 -2.08
CA PHE A 19 -1.76 -3.81 -0.77
C PHE A 19 -2.13 -5.19 -0.24
N TRP A 20 -3.33 -5.70 -0.50
CA TRP A 20 -3.68 -7.06 -0.06
C TRP A 20 -3.12 -8.12 -1.00
N ARG A 21 -3.23 -7.89 -2.32
CA ARG A 21 -2.85 -8.84 -3.37
C ARG A 21 -1.35 -9.11 -3.41
N LEU A 22 -0.53 -8.10 -3.11
CA LEU A 22 0.94 -8.21 -3.05
C LEU A 22 1.43 -8.72 -1.69
N SER A 23 0.57 -9.31 -0.84
CA SER A 23 1.03 -9.91 0.41
C SER A 23 1.79 -11.21 0.12
N PRO A 24 3.08 -11.31 0.50
CA PRO A 24 3.84 -12.53 0.28
C PRO A 24 3.27 -13.68 1.11
N GLN A 25 3.14 -14.85 0.50
CA GLN A 25 2.85 -16.10 1.20
C GLN A 25 4.17 -16.60 1.80
N ARG A 26 4.27 -16.57 3.13
CA ARG A 26 5.40 -17.11 3.90
C ARG A 26 4.87 -18.01 5.01
N ASP A 27 5.65 -19.02 5.36
CA ASP A 27 5.34 -19.92 6.48
C ASP A 27 5.40 -19.20 7.84
N ASP A 28 6.32 -18.22 7.97
CA ASP A 28 6.36 -17.32 9.14
C ASP A 28 5.62 -16.00 8.85
N ILE A 29 4.43 -15.90 9.46
CA ILE A 29 3.47 -14.78 9.29
C ILE A 29 3.84 -13.58 10.19
N ALA A 30 4.60 -13.79 11.27
CA ALA A 30 4.87 -12.77 12.29
C ALA A 30 5.58 -11.50 11.75
N PRO A 31 6.66 -11.58 10.96
CA PRO A 31 7.33 -10.38 10.45
C PRO A 31 6.47 -9.58 9.47
N VAL A 32 5.68 -10.25 8.64
CA VAL A 32 4.76 -9.61 7.67
C VAL A 32 3.64 -8.88 8.41
N ARG A 33 3.10 -9.45 9.49
CA ARG A 33 2.10 -8.77 10.34
C ARG A 33 2.66 -7.52 11.00
N ARG A 34 3.87 -7.58 11.58
CA ARG A 34 4.52 -6.40 12.19
C ARG A 34 4.70 -5.28 11.17
N PHE A 35 5.13 -5.61 9.95
CA PHE A 35 5.22 -4.63 8.86
C PHE A 35 3.87 -4.01 8.52
N ASN A 36 2.81 -4.83 8.38
CA ASN A 36 1.47 -4.32 8.08
C ASN A 36 0.95 -3.38 9.17
N PHE A 37 1.16 -3.73 10.45
CA PHE A 37 0.81 -2.85 11.56
C PHE A 37 1.60 -1.55 11.54
N ALA A 38 2.91 -1.59 11.28
CA ALA A 38 3.73 -0.39 11.17
C ALA A 38 3.29 0.49 9.99
N ALA A 39 2.97 -0.10 8.84
CA ALA A 39 2.46 0.61 7.68
C ALA A 39 1.11 1.27 7.98
N LEU A 40 0.18 0.56 8.63
CA LEU A 40 -1.11 1.13 9.04
C LEU A 40 -0.93 2.28 10.04
N ALA A 41 -0.07 2.12 11.04
CA ALA A 41 0.22 3.17 12.02
C ALA A 41 0.81 4.42 11.34
N LEU A 42 1.72 4.22 10.38
CA LEU A 42 2.32 5.33 9.63
C LEU A 42 1.29 6.01 8.70
N ALA A 43 0.39 5.24 8.08
CA ALA A 43 -0.71 5.80 7.28
C ALA A 43 -1.65 6.67 8.13
N LEU A 44 -1.99 6.23 9.34
CA LEU A 44 -2.77 7.02 10.30
C LEU A 44 -2.03 8.29 10.73
N LEU A 45 -0.73 8.20 11.00
CA LEU A 45 0.09 9.36 11.37
C LEU A 45 0.15 10.39 10.23
N ILE A 46 0.39 9.94 9.00
CA ILE A 46 0.35 10.79 7.80
C ILE A 46 -1.03 11.44 7.70
N GLY A 47 -2.10 10.69 7.90
CA GLY A 47 -3.46 11.22 7.84
C GLY A 47 -3.70 12.31 8.89
N ALA A 48 -3.28 12.09 10.13
CA ALA A 48 -3.38 13.08 11.20
C ALA A 48 -2.57 14.35 10.88
N LEU A 49 -1.36 14.21 10.33
CA LEU A 49 -0.52 15.34 9.91
C LEU A 49 -1.17 16.15 8.78
N VAL A 50 -1.75 15.48 7.77
CA VAL A 50 -2.48 16.17 6.69
C VAL A 50 -3.67 16.95 7.24
N ILE A 51 -4.47 16.32 8.12
CA ILE A 51 -5.61 16.99 8.77
C ILE A 51 -5.14 18.22 9.54
N TRP A 52 -4.10 18.07 10.35
CA TRP A 52 -3.56 19.16 11.16
C TRP A 52 -3.01 20.29 10.28
N TYR A 53 -2.28 19.97 9.21
CA TYR A 53 -1.75 20.93 8.26
C TYR A 53 -2.86 21.72 7.56
N VAL A 54 -3.84 21.04 6.97
CA VAL A 54 -4.96 21.68 6.26
C VAL A 54 -5.77 22.55 7.21
N ARG A 55 -6.11 22.02 8.40
CA ARG A 55 -6.82 22.80 9.42
C ARG A 55 -6.05 24.06 9.79
N SER A 56 -4.75 23.95 10.10
CA SER A 56 -3.96 25.10 10.57
C SER A 56 -3.85 26.21 9.51
N ASN A 57 -3.71 25.85 8.24
CA ASN A 57 -3.61 26.82 7.14
C ASN A 57 -4.97 27.47 6.78
N MET A 58 -6.07 26.71 6.85
CA MET A 58 -7.38 27.22 6.45
C MET A 58 -8.13 27.93 7.58
N MET A 59 -7.76 27.71 8.85
CA MET A 59 -8.39 28.36 9.99
C MET A 59 -8.12 29.87 10.07
N ALA A 60 -7.16 30.41 9.32
CA ALA A 60 -6.91 31.85 9.25
C ALA A 60 -7.77 32.56 8.18
N GLY A 61 -8.17 31.87 7.11
CA GLY A 61 -8.87 32.45 5.95
C GLY A 61 -10.39 32.57 6.11
N GLY A 62 -11.07 33.03 5.06
CA GLY A 62 -12.54 33.09 4.98
C GLY A 62 -13.22 31.73 4.75
N ASP A 63 -12.48 30.76 4.21
CA ASP A 63 -13.01 29.44 3.82
C ASP A 63 -12.96 28.39 4.93
N ARG A 64 -13.00 28.80 6.21
CA ARG A 64 -12.82 27.91 7.38
C ARG A 64 -13.82 26.77 7.40
N ALA A 65 -15.04 26.94 6.91
CA ALA A 65 -16.03 25.87 6.91
C ALA A 65 -15.65 24.70 5.97
N THR A 66 -14.78 24.94 4.99
CA THR A 66 -14.47 23.96 3.93
C THR A 66 -13.23 23.11 4.20
N TRP A 67 -12.46 23.41 5.26
CA TRP A 67 -11.23 22.67 5.58
C TRP A 67 -11.41 21.15 5.71
N PRO A 68 -12.53 20.61 6.25
CA PRO A 68 -12.71 19.16 6.34
C PRO A 68 -12.79 18.51 4.96
N LEU A 69 -13.40 19.21 4.00
CA LEU A 69 -13.58 18.76 2.62
C LEU A 69 -12.23 18.70 1.89
N VAL A 70 -11.41 19.73 2.08
CA VAL A 70 -10.04 19.81 1.55
C VAL A 70 -9.15 18.75 2.19
N ALA A 71 -9.24 18.56 3.51
CA ALA A 71 -8.49 17.51 4.21
C ALA A 71 -8.87 16.11 3.70
N ALA A 72 -10.17 15.83 3.54
CA ALA A 72 -10.65 14.57 2.98
C ALA A 72 -10.12 14.33 1.55
N PHE A 73 -10.06 15.37 0.72
CA PHE A 73 -9.49 15.28 -0.62
C PHE A 73 -8.01 14.89 -0.60
N TYR A 74 -7.20 15.53 0.25
CA TYR A 74 -5.78 15.19 0.39
C TYR A 74 -5.57 13.77 0.96
N LEU A 75 -6.35 13.38 1.97
CA LEU A 75 -6.30 12.03 2.54
C LEU A 75 -6.60 10.96 1.51
N ALA A 76 -7.61 11.20 0.68
CA ALA A 76 -8.03 10.27 -0.36
C ALA A 76 -6.96 10.05 -1.44
N GLY A 77 -5.99 10.96 -1.59
CA GLY A 77 -4.83 10.75 -2.45
C GLY A 77 -3.62 10.17 -1.69
N ALA A 78 -3.28 10.75 -0.54
CA ALA A 78 -2.07 10.43 0.21
C ALA A 78 -2.07 9.00 0.77
N ILE A 79 -3.19 8.55 1.34
CA ILE A 79 -3.32 7.22 1.95
C ILE A 79 -3.13 6.10 0.92
N PRO A 80 -3.86 6.09 -0.22
CA PRO A 80 -3.67 5.06 -1.24
C PRO A 80 -2.25 5.01 -1.82
N ILE A 81 -1.66 6.17 -2.13
CA ILE A 81 -0.27 6.22 -2.63
C ILE A 81 0.70 5.61 -1.61
N PHE A 82 0.56 5.99 -0.34
CA PHE A 82 1.38 5.44 0.73
C PHE A 82 1.20 3.92 0.87
N LEU A 83 -0.03 3.41 0.86
CA LEU A 83 -0.30 1.97 0.95
C LEU A 83 0.26 1.21 -0.25
N ALA A 84 0.16 1.75 -1.46
CA ALA A 84 0.75 1.14 -2.65
C ALA A 84 2.28 1.05 -2.54
N LEU A 85 2.95 2.12 -2.10
CA LEU A 85 4.39 2.13 -1.83
C LEU A 85 4.77 1.13 -0.73
N ALA A 86 4.02 1.09 0.36
CA ALA A 86 4.23 0.12 1.44
C ALA A 86 4.09 -1.32 0.95
N GLY A 87 3.12 -1.60 0.07
CA GLY A 87 2.94 -2.91 -0.56
C GLY A 87 4.14 -3.31 -1.43
N LEU A 88 4.69 -2.37 -2.21
CA LEU A 88 5.90 -2.58 -3.02
C LEU A 88 7.13 -2.85 -2.14
N VAL A 89 7.33 -2.05 -1.09
CA VAL A 89 8.43 -2.24 -0.13
C VAL A 89 8.29 -3.59 0.55
N ARG A 90 7.09 -3.97 0.99
CA ARG A 90 6.83 -5.27 1.60
C ARG A 90 7.16 -6.41 0.66
N ARG A 91 6.79 -6.31 -0.62
CA ARG A 91 7.14 -7.32 -1.63
C ARG A 91 8.65 -7.40 -1.87
N LYS A 92 9.37 -6.28 -1.86
CA LYS A 92 10.83 -6.26 -2.03
C LYS A 92 11.56 -6.85 -0.82
N CYS A 93 11.12 -6.54 0.40
CA CYS A 93 11.75 -7.02 1.63
C CYS A 93 11.38 -8.47 1.97
N TYR A 94 10.14 -8.89 1.67
CA TYR A 94 9.60 -10.16 2.13
C TYR A 94 9.15 -11.11 1.01
N GLY A 95 9.21 -10.71 -0.26
CA GLY A 95 8.93 -11.59 -1.39
C GLY A 95 9.88 -12.77 -1.44
N SER A 96 9.37 -13.95 -1.82
CA SER A 96 10.19 -15.15 -1.85
C SER A 96 11.26 -15.06 -2.94
N LYS A 97 12.48 -15.49 -2.62
CA LYS A 97 13.57 -15.76 -3.58
C LYS A 97 13.30 -17.02 -4.42
N GLU A 98 12.06 -17.48 -4.47
CA GLU A 98 11.71 -18.83 -4.95
C GLU A 98 11.49 -18.88 -6.47
N ALA A 99 11.67 -17.75 -7.15
CA ALA A 99 11.84 -17.70 -8.61
C ALA A 99 13.28 -18.05 -9.05
N ASP A 100 14.23 -18.18 -8.13
CA ASP A 100 15.55 -18.78 -8.37
C ASP A 100 15.55 -20.25 -7.92
N LYS A 101 14.48 -21.01 -8.20
CA LYS A 101 14.68 -22.45 -8.33
C LYS A 101 15.62 -22.62 -9.53
N PRO A 102 16.87 -23.10 -9.35
CA PRO A 102 17.61 -23.58 -10.52
C PRO A 102 16.68 -24.59 -11.17
N LEU A 103 16.45 -24.43 -12.48
CA LEU A 103 15.78 -25.45 -13.27
C LEU A 103 16.44 -26.78 -12.91
N GLU A 104 15.77 -27.61 -12.12
CA GLU A 104 16.15 -29.01 -11.90
C GLU A 104 15.88 -29.75 -13.22
N LEU A 105 16.66 -29.40 -14.24
CA LEU A 105 16.81 -30.10 -15.52
C LEU A 105 17.66 -31.37 -15.34
N THR A 106 17.89 -31.82 -14.11
CA THR A 106 18.79 -32.92 -13.76
C THR A 106 18.04 -34.11 -13.15
N ARG A 107 16.89 -34.46 -13.73
CA ARG A 107 16.25 -35.79 -13.62
C ARG A 107 15.58 -35.99 -14.98
N ASP A 108 15.92 -36.93 -15.85
CA ASP A 108 16.39 -38.28 -15.66
C ASP A 108 16.84 -38.80 -17.05
N LEU A 109 18.05 -38.44 -17.50
CA LEU A 109 18.63 -38.96 -18.75
C LEU A 109 19.25 -40.37 -18.58
N SER A 110 19.10 -40.98 -17.40
CA SER A 110 19.55 -42.35 -17.14
C SER A 110 18.67 -43.43 -17.78
N LYS A 111 17.52 -43.03 -18.36
CA LYS A 111 16.52 -43.94 -18.96
C LYS A 111 16.50 -44.01 -20.49
N THR A 112 17.40 -43.36 -21.21
CA THR A 112 17.55 -43.58 -22.65
C THR A 112 18.57 -44.69 -22.91
N ARG A 113 18.18 -45.93 -22.63
CA ARG A 113 18.61 -47.09 -23.40
C ARG A 113 17.50 -47.42 -24.39
N PHE A 114 17.63 -46.94 -25.62
CA PHE A 114 17.11 -47.58 -26.83
C PHE A 114 18.07 -47.23 -27.96
#